data_AF-A0A453TCQ2-F1
#
_entry.id   AF-A0A453TCQ2-F1
#
_cell.length_a   1.000
_cell.length_b   1.000
_cell.length_c   1.000
_cell.angle_alpha   90.00
_cell.angle_beta   90.00
_cell.angle_gamma   90.00
#
_symmetry.space_group_name_H-M   'P 1'
#
loop_
_entity.id
_entity.type
_entity.pdbx_description
1 polymer ?
#
loop_
_entity_poly.entity_id
_entity_poly.type
_entity_poly.pdbx_seq_one_letter_code
_entity_poly.pdbx_strand_id
1 'polypeptide(L)'
;MPGLCRFATGINVFDPKFNIAAPGADQSVYFPYTQKQKRLTGLHPQIEELLYSKEDTDEHIGYLADKNKPIIFSMARLDKVKNITGLVEWYGQNKKVRDLVNLVVVAGLLNAAQSKDREEIDEINKMHNLIDKYQLKGQIRWIKAQTDRVRNG
;
A
#
# COMPACT_ATOMS: atom_id res chain seq x y z
N MET A 1 -34.46 1.32 -3.35
CA MET A 1 -34.21 2.23 -2.22
C MET A 1 -35.52 2.37 -1.44
N PRO A 2 -35.69 1.65 -0.32
CA PRO A 2 -36.94 1.67 0.44
C PRO A 2 -37.38 3.10 0.76
N GLY A 3 -38.65 3.42 0.54
CA GLY A 3 -39.19 4.78 0.72
C GLY A 3 -38.84 5.79 -0.37
N LEU A 4 -38.05 5.41 -1.39
CA LEU A 4 -37.66 6.29 -2.48
C LEU A 4 -38.08 5.74 -3.85
N CYS A 5 -37.64 4.53 -4.22
CA CYS A 5 -38.00 3.89 -5.49
C CYS A 5 -37.70 2.38 -5.52
N ARG A 6 -38.33 1.67 -6.47
CA ARG A 6 -38.05 0.28 -6.83
C ARG A 6 -37.66 0.22 -8.32
N PHE A 7 -36.50 -0.34 -8.62
CA PHE A 7 -36.11 -0.70 -9.99
C PHE A 7 -36.42 -2.18 -10.22
N ALA A 8 -37.37 -2.48 -11.10
CA ALA A 8 -37.70 -3.86 -11.47
C ALA A 8 -36.64 -4.48 -12.39
N THR A 9 -36.11 -3.68 -13.33
CA THR A 9 -35.01 -4.03 -14.23
C THR A 9 -34.12 -2.81 -14.44
N GLY A 10 -32.96 -2.76 -13.76
CA GLY A 10 -32.02 -1.64 -13.87
C GLY A 10 -30.96 -1.81 -14.96
N ILE A 11 -30.62 -3.05 -15.30
CA ILE A 11 -29.63 -3.37 -16.33
C ILE A 11 -29.90 -4.78 -16.88
N ASN A 12 -29.51 -5.03 -18.12
CA ASN A 12 -29.46 -6.37 -18.72
C ASN A 12 -27.99 -6.74 -18.97
N VAL A 13 -27.51 -7.81 -18.34
CA VAL A 13 -26.12 -8.28 -18.50
C VAL A 13 -25.81 -8.79 -19.92
N PHE A 14 -26.84 -9.06 -20.72
CA PHE A 14 -26.71 -9.46 -22.13
C PHE A 14 -26.86 -8.29 -23.11
N ASP A 15 -26.94 -7.05 -22.62
CA ASP A 15 -27.04 -5.88 -23.49
C ASP A 15 -25.75 -5.75 -24.33
N PRO A 16 -25.85 -5.70 -25.68
CA PRO A 16 -24.69 -5.69 -26.57
C PRO A 16 -23.78 -4.46 -26.42
N LYS A 17 -24.22 -3.43 -25.68
CA LYS A 17 -23.34 -2.29 -25.34
C LYS A 17 -22.18 -2.68 -24.43
N PHE A 18 -22.31 -3.79 -23.67
CA PHE A 18 -21.23 -4.26 -22.81
C PHE A 18 -20.12 -4.90 -23.62
N ASN A 19 -18.92 -4.33 -23.49
CA ASN A 19 -17.71 -4.83 -24.11
C ASN A 19 -16.58 -4.84 -23.07
N ILE A 20 -15.79 -5.90 -23.07
CA ILE A 20 -14.61 -6.02 -22.21
C ILE A 20 -13.40 -5.60 -23.02
N ALA A 21 -12.87 -4.41 -22.72
CA ALA A 21 -11.58 -3.94 -23.21
C ALA A 21 -10.62 -3.82 -22.02
N ALA A 22 -9.76 -4.82 -21.85
CA ALA A 22 -8.83 -4.87 -20.72
C ALA A 22 -7.77 -3.75 -20.84
N PRO A 23 -7.50 -2.98 -19.77
CA PRO A 23 -6.42 -2.00 -19.77
C PRO A 23 -5.04 -2.67 -19.65
N GLY A 24 -3.98 -1.88 -19.77
CA GLY A 24 -2.59 -2.32 -19.60
C GLY A 24 -1.78 -1.39 -18.70
N ALA A 25 -0.51 -1.75 -18.49
CA ALA A 25 0.50 -0.92 -17.84
C ALA A 25 1.56 -0.51 -18.87
N ASP A 26 2.16 0.66 -18.68
CA ASP A 26 3.23 1.15 -19.55
C ASP A 26 4.47 0.26 -19.41
N GLN A 27 4.91 -0.35 -20.51
CA GLN A 27 6.03 -1.29 -20.53
C GLN A 27 7.41 -0.60 -20.47
N SER A 28 7.45 0.72 -20.67
CA SER A 28 8.66 1.51 -20.41
C SER A 28 8.92 1.66 -18.91
N VAL A 29 7.85 1.63 -18.12
CA VAL A 29 7.87 1.75 -16.65
C VAL A 29 7.91 0.38 -15.98
N TYR A 30 6.96 -0.51 -16.32
CA TYR A 30 6.81 -1.82 -15.70
C TYR A 30 7.34 -2.91 -16.63
N PHE A 31 8.50 -3.45 -16.30
CA PHE A 31 9.15 -4.53 -17.04
C PHE A 31 9.68 -5.62 -16.09
N PRO A 32 9.91 -6.85 -16.59
CA PRO A 32 10.39 -7.95 -15.76
C PRO A 32 11.71 -7.62 -15.05
N TYR A 33 11.76 -7.90 -13.73
CA TYR A 33 12.91 -7.61 -12.88
C TYR A 33 14.22 -8.29 -13.34
N THR A 34 14.12 -9.33 -14.18
CA THR A 34 15.24 -10.10 -14.75
C THR A 34 15.97 -9.36 -15.87
N GLN A 35 15.39 -8.31 -16.47
CA GLN A 35 16.01 -7.51 -17.52
C GLN A 35 17.04 -6.53 -16.92
N LYS A 36 18.19 -7.05 -16.47
CA LYS A 36 19.22 -6.27 -15.72
C LYS A 36 19.65 -4.97 -16.41
N GLN A 37 19.78 -4.98 -17.73
CA GLN A 37 20.21 -3.81 -18.53
C GLN A 37 19.21 -2.64 -18.48
N LYS A 38 17.92 -2.91 -18.20
CA LYS A 38 16.90 -1.86 -18.06
C LYS A 38 16.71 -1.38 -16.63
N ARG A 39 17.36 -2.03 -15.65
CA ARG A 39 17.20 -1.67 -14.24
C ARG A 39 17.79 -0.29 -13.98
N LEU A 40 17.02 0.58 -13.34
CA LEU A 40 17.42 1.92 -12.94
C LEU A 40 18.27 1.89 -11.66
N THR A 41 19.50 1.38 -11.76
CA THR A 41 20.40 1.19 -10.61
C THR A 41 20.79 2.49 -9.91
N GLY A 42 20.71 3.63 -10.61
CA GLY A 42 20.91 4.96 -10.01
C GLY A 42 19.89 5.32 -8.91
N LEU A 43 18.73 4.66 -8.87
CA LEU A 43 17.72 4.87 -7.83
C LEU A 43 17.94 3.98 -6.58
N HIS A 44 18.84 3.00 -6.64
CA HIS A 44 19.05 2.06 -5.54
C HIS A 44 19.38 2.75 -4.20
N PRO A 45 20.27 3.76 -4.12
CA PRO A 45 20.54 4.44 -2.85
C PRO A 45 19.30 5.08 -2.23
N GLN A 46 18.43 5.67 -3.06
CA GLN A 46 17.19 6.30 -2.59
C GLN A 46 16.18 5.26 -2.10
N ILE A 47 16.09 4.13 -2.81
CA ILE A 47 15.21 3.01 -2.42
C ILE A 47 15.71 2.35 -1.14
N GLU A 48 17.02 2.17 -0.98
CA GLU A 48 17.61 1.60 0.22
C GLU A 48 17.40 2.50 1.44
N GLU A 49 17.54 3.83 1.28
CA GLU A 49 17.22 4.78 2.35
C GLU A 49 15.72 4.70 2.71
N LEU A 50 14.84 4.73 1.69
CA LEU A 50 13.40 4.66 1.90
C LEU A 50 12.96 3.38 2.60
N LEU A 51 13.59 2.24 2.31
CA LEU A 51 13.22 0.94 2.88
C LEU A 51 13.91 0.62 4.22
N TYR A 52 15.19 0.99 4.35
CA TYR A 52 16.06 0.43 5.39
C TYR A 52 16.66 1.43 6.36
N SER A 53 16.36 2.73 6.21
CA SER A 53 16.67 3.72 7.23
C SER A 53 15.98 3.38 8.55
N LYS A 54 16.66 3.63 9.67
CA LYS A 54 16.16 3.30 11.02
C LYS A 54 15.32 4.42 11.63
N GLU A 55 15.40 5.62 11.07
CA GLU A 55 14.73 6.79 11.61
C GLU A 55 13.30 6.88 11.07
N ASP A 56 12.39 7.29 11.95
CA ASP A 56 11.03 7.67 11.57
C ASP A 56 11.08 9.13 11.05
N THR A 57 10.42 9.41 9.93
CA THR A 57 10.38 10.73 9.30
C THR A 57 8.96 11.03 8.82
N ASP A 58 8.75 12.22 8.26
CA ASP A 58 7.49 12.59 7.59
C ASP A 58 7.23 11.82 6.28
N GLU A 59 8.16 10.96 5.86
CA GLU A 59 8.04 10.12 4.66
C GLU A 59 7.89 8.63 4.98
N HIS A 60 8.34 8.17 6.16
CA HIS A 60 8.21 6.77 6.56
C HIS A 60 8.24 6.54 8.08
N ILE A 61 7.48 5.53 8.53
CA ILE A 61 7.38 5.09 9.93
C ILE A 61 7.74 3.60 10.03
N GLY A 62 8.42 3.22 11.11
CA GLY A 62 8.92 1.88 11.33
C GLY A 62 10.22 1.63 10.59
N TYR A 63 10.83 0.48 10.81
CA TYR A 63 12.09 0.08 10.18
C TYR A 63 12.13 -1.44 10.03
N LEU A 64 13.00 -1.92 9.15
CA LEU A 64 13.23 -3.35 8.93
C LEU A 64 14.53 -3.77 9.62
N ALA A 65 14.43 -4.58 10.66
CA ALA A 65 15.58 -5.03 11.45
C ALA A 65 16.46 -6.02 10.67
N ASP A 66 15.84 -6.93 9.92
CA ASP A 66 16.51 -7.89 9.05
C ASP A 66 16.24 -7.55 7.59
N LYS A 67 17.26 -7.02 6.90
CA LYS A 67 17.18 -6.63 5.49
C LYS A 67 17.17 -7.82 4.53
N ASN A 68 17.52 -9.02 5.00
CA ASN A 68 17.57 -10.22 4.17
C ASN A 68 16.23 -10.95 4.08
N LYS A 69 15.28 -10.63 4.98
CA LYS A 69 13.93 -11.17 4.91
C LYS A 69 13.22 -10.67 3.65
N PRO A 70 12.47 -11.55 2.94
CA PRO A 70 11.59 -11.14 1.86
C PRO A 70 10.57 -10.10 2.34
N ILE A 71 10.07 -9.30 1.41
CA ILE A 71 9.11 -8.24 1.68
C ILE A 71 7.74 -8.62 1.11
N ILE A 72 6.72 -8.60 1.96
CA ILE A 72 5.33 -8.43 1.51
C ILE A 72 5.16 -6.93 1.21
N PHE A 73 4.92 -6.60 -0.07
CA PHE A 73 4.73 -5.23 -0.52
C PHE A 73 3.28 -4.97 -0.89
N SER A 74 2.73 -3.86 -0.42
CA SER A 74 1.43 -3.35 -0.85
C SER A 74 1.48 -1.84 -1.04
N MET A 75 0.86 -1.34 -2.10
CA MET A 75 0.75 0.08 -2.39
C MET A 75 -0.68 0.40 -2.83
N ALA A 76 -1.34 1.27 -2.08
CA ALA A 76 -2.71 1.71 -2.37
C ALA A 76 -3.03 3.03 -1.65
N ARG A 77 -4.17 3.64 -1.98
CA ARG A 77 -4.74 4.67 -1.12
C ARG A 77 -5.10 4.09 0.24
N LEU A 78 -5.11 4.94 1.26
CA LEU A 78 -5.48 4.55 2.61
C LEU A 78 -6.96 4.88 2.85
N ASP A 79 -7.82 3.94 2.46
CA ASP A 79 -9.28 4.00 2.66
C ASP A 79 -9.79 2.63 3.15
N LYS A 80 -11.01 2.59 3.70
CA LYS A 80 -11.62 1.38 4.31
C LYS A 80 -11.83 0.27 3.28
N VAL A 81 -12.06 0.63 2.02
CA VAL A 81 -12.29 -0.33 0.93
C VAL A 81 -10.98 -1.02 0.52
N LYS A 82 -9.87 -0.28 0.47
CA LYS A 82 -8.54 -0.86 0.23
C LYS A 82 -8.07 -1.76 1.36
N ASN A 83 -8.54 -1.52 2.59
CA ASN A 83 -8.33 -2.38 3.75
C ASN A 83 -6.85 -2.67 4.05
N ILE A 84 -5.99 -1.66 3.89
CA ILE A 84 -4.56 -1.77 4.22
C ILE A 84 -4.36 -2.05 5.71
N THR A 85 -5.17 -1.43 6.58
CA THR A 85 -5.13 -1.71 8.02
C THR A 85 -5.49 -3.15 8.35
N GLY A 86 -6.39 -3.78 7.60
CA GLY A 86 -6.71 -5.20 7.74
C GLY A 86 -5.51 -6.11 7.44
N LEU A 87 -4.75 -5.79 6.37
CA LEU A 87 -3.50 -6.50 6.07
C LEU A 87 -2.48 -6.37 7.23
N VAL A 88 -2.31 -5.16 7.77
CA VAL A 88 -1.41 -4.93 8.92
C VAL A 88 -1.86 -5.70 10.14
N GLU A 89 -3.17 -5.76 10.41
CA GLU A 89 -3.72 -6.55 11.50
C GLU A 89 -3.44 -8.05 11.33
N TRP A 90 -3.72 -8.61 10.16
CA TRP A 90 -3.45 -10.04 9.88
C TRP A 90 -1.97 -10.39 10.01
N TYR A 91 -1.10 -9.51 9.49
CA TYR A 91 0.34 -9.65 9.66
C TYR A 91 0.74 -9.62 11.13
N GLY A 92 0.23 -8.64 11.90
CA GLY A 92 0.56 -8.48 13.31
C GLY A 92 0.14 -9.65 14.19
N GLN A 93 -1.00 -10.28 13.89
CA GLN A 93 -1.51 -11.45 14.60
C GLN A 93 -0.72 -12.74 14.29
N ASN A 94 -0.11 -12.85 13.10
CA ASN A 94 0.53 -14.08 12.67
C ASN A 94 2.05 -14.07 12.88
N LYS A 95 2.48 -14.58 14.04
CA LYS A 95 3.92 -14.69 14.39
C LYS A 95 4.74 -15.44 13.35
N LYS A 96 4.21 -16.54 12.80
CA LYS A 96 4.93 -17.36 11.80
C LYS A 96 5.23 -16.56 10.53
N VAL A 97 4.29 -15.72 10.08
CA VAL A 97 4.52 -14.83 8.92
C VAL A 97 5.58 -13.78 9.26
N ARG A 98 5.46 -13.12 10.43
CA ARG A 98 6.42 -12.12 10.92
C ARG A 98 7.85 -12.65 11.06
N ASP A 99 7.99 -13.92 11.43
CA ASP A 99 9.29 -14.56 11.54
C ASP A 99 9.95 -14.78 10.15
N LEU A 100 9.14 -14.95 9.10
CA LEU A 100 9.61 -15.27 7.75
C LEU A 100 9.84 -14.05 6.85
N VAL A 101 9.03 -13.00 6.97
CA VAL A 101 9.00 -11.87 6.04
C VAL A 101 8.81 -10.53 6.75
N ASN A 102 9.23 -9.45 6.10
CA ASN A 102 8.92 -8.07 6.48
C ASN A 102 7.64 -7.59 5.77
N LEU A 103 6.98 -6.58 6.35
CA LEU A 103 5.83 -5.91 5.73
C LEU A 103 6.20 -4.48 5.30
N VAL A 104 6.01 -4.15 4.04
CA VAL A 104 6.18 -2.78 3.52
C VAL A 104 4.86 -2.33 2.89
N VAL A 105 4.36 -1.20 3.36
CA VAL A 105 3.09 -0.62 2.91
C VAL A 105 3.29 0.82 2.51
N VAL A 106 2.94 1.16 1.27
CA VAL A 106 2.94 2.52 0.74
C VAL A 106 1.49 2.99 0.68
N ALA A 107 1.05 3.80 1.65
CA ALA A 107 -0.35 4.20 1.72
C ALA A 107 -0.57 5.50 2.50
N GLY A 108 -1.38 6.39 1.93
CA GLY A 108 -1.90 7.60 2.60
C GLY A 108 -0.83 8.56 3.13
N LEU A 109 -1.30 9.49 3.95
CA LEU A 109 -0.45 10.33 4.80
C LEU A 109 -0.10 9.60 6.10
N LEU A 110 0.98 10.03 6.75
CA LEU A 110 1.42 9.44 8.02
C LEU A 110 0.79 10.10 9.25
N ASN A 111 0.36 11.36 9.11
CA ASN A 111 -0.23 12.15 10.19
C ASN A 111 -1.68 12.53 9.85
N ALA A 112 -2.61 12.16 10.72
CA ALA A 112 -4.04 12.45 10.56
C ALA A 112 -4.31 13.96 10.45
N ALA A 113 -3.52 14.81 11.11
CA ALA A 113 -3.69 16.26 11.07
C ALA A 113 -3.43 16.86 9.67
N GLN A 114 -2.74 16.12 8.78
CA GLN A 114 -2.46 16.56 7.41
C GLN A 114 -3.56 16.15 6.43
N SER A 115 -4.45 15.23 6.80
CA SER A 115 -5.56 14.81 5.95
C SER A 115 -6.81 15.65 6.21
N LYS A 116 -7.61 15.81 5.15
CA LYS A 116 -8.96 16.41 5.21
C LYS A 116 -10.05 15.37 4.97
N ASP A 117 -9.67 14.14 4.63
CA ASP A 117 -10.60 13.04 4.40
C ASP A 117 -10.82 12.26 5.68
N ARG A 118 -12.09 12.12 6.10
CA ARG A 118 -12.44 11.45 7.36
C ARG A 118 -12.08 9.97 7.33
N GLU A 119 -12.23 9.33 6.18
CA GLU A 119 -11.92 7.91 6.03
C GLU A 119 -10.42 7.65 6.12
N GLU A 120 -9.61 8.45 5.45
CA GLU A 120 -8.16 8.41 5.59
C GLU A 120 -7.71 8.73 7.03
N ILE A 121 -8.30 9.73 7.70
CA ILE A 121 -8.00 10.05 9.11
C ILE A 121 -8.24 8.83 10.02
N ASP A 122 -9.40 8.18 9.89
CA ASP A 122 -9.74 6.99 10.66
C ASP A 122 -8.70 5.87 10.44
N GLU A 123 -8.34 5.62 9.18
CA GLU A 123 -7.41 4.55 8.81
C GLU A 123 -5.96 4.88 9.24
N ILE A 124 -5.53 6.14 9.21
CA ILE A 124 -4.24 6.59 9.77
C ILE A 124 -4.18 6.29 11.26
N ASN A 125 -5.19 6.70 12.02
CA ASN A 125 -5.23 6.44 13.47
C ASN A 125 -5.22 4.93 13.76
N LYS A 126 -5.94 4.15 12.96
CA LYS A 126 -5.94 2.69 13.05
C LYS A 126 -4.58 2.08 12.72
N MET A 127 -3.87 2.56 11.69
CA MET A 127 -2.51 2.13 11.36
C MET A 127 -1.55 2.29 12.54
N HIS A 128 -1.52 3.49 13.15
CA HIS A 128 -0.71 3.76 14.35
C HIS A 128 -1.05 2.80 15.49
N ASN A 129 -2.35 2.68 15.82
CA ASN A 129 -2.81 1.78 16.88
C ASN A 129 -2.40 0.32 16.63
N LEU A 130 -2.44 -0.16 15.39
CA LEU A 130 -2.06 -1.54 15.05
C LEU A 130 -0.55 -1.76 15.16
N ILE A 131 0.25 -0.79 14.69
CA ILE A 131 1.71 -0.83 14.80
C ILE A 131 2.13 -0.94 16.28
N ASP A 132 1.53 -0.12 17.14
CA ASP A 132 1.79 -0.13 18.56
C ASP A 132 1.24 -1.39 19.25
N LYS A 133 -0.02 -1.76 18.97
CA LYS A 133 -0.67 -2.94 19.57
C LYS A 133 0.11 -4.23 19.31
N TYR A 134 0.60 -4.43 18.09
CA TYR A 134 1.33 -5.65 17.71
C TYR A 134 2.85 -5.51 17.78
N GLN A 135 3.37 -4.36 18.24
CA GLN A 135 4.79 -4.05 18.36
C GLN A 135 5.54 -4.35 17.05
N LEU A 136 5.10 -3.71 15.96
CA LEU A 136 5.55 -4.04 14.62
C LEU A 136 6.86 -3.35 14.21
N LYS A 137 7.37 -2.39 14.99
CA LYS A 137 8.67 -1.76 14.70
C LYS A 137 9.77 -2.83 14.62
N GLY A 138 10.62 -2.74 13.59
CA GLY A 138 11.60 -3.76 13.22
C GLY A 138 11.11 -4.79 12.20
N GLN A 139 9.80 -4.83 11.92
CA GLN A 139 9.17 -5.81 11.02
C GLN A 139 8.21 -5.15 10.01
N ILE A 140 7.91 -3.87 10.18
CA ILE A 140 7.06 -3.08 9.29
C ILE A 140 7.78 -1.80 8.84
N ARG A 141 7.52 -1.41 7.59
CA ARG A 141 7.84 -0.09 7.04
C ARG A 141 6.59 0.49 6.40
N TRP A 142 6.04 1.54 6.98
CA TRP A 142 4.93 2.30 6.43
C TRP A 142 5.47 3.55 5.76
N ILE A 143 5.29 3.66 4.45
CA ILE A 143 5.80 4.74 3.62
C ILE A 143 4.62 5.60 3.17
N LYS A 144 4.78 6.92 3.23
CA LYS A 144 3.82 7.88 2.72
C LYS A 144 3.59 7.67 1.23
N ALA A 145 2.35 7.82 0.78
CA ALA A 145 1.99 7.66 -0.63
C ALA A 145 2.89 8.54 -1.52
N GLN A 146 3.60 7.88 -2.43
CA GLN A 146 4.44 8.56 -3.41
C GLN A 146 3.53 9.12 -4.52
N THR A 147 3.51 10.43 -4.71
CA THR A 147 2.65 11.11 -5.71
C THR A 147 3.39 11.44 -7.00
N ASP A 148 4.72 11.36 -7.00
CA ASP A 148 5.54 11.69 -8.15
C ASP A 148 5.54 10.54 -9.17
N ARG A 149 4.89 10.78 -10.32
CA ARG A 149 4.78 9.82 -11.41
C ARG A 149 6.13 9.41 -12.01
N VAL A 150 7.16 10.27 -11.94
CA VAL A 150 8.50 10.00 -12.49
C VAL A 150 9.34 9.18 -11.52
N ARG A 151 9.09 9.29 -10.21
CA ARG A 151 9.68 8.41 -9.19
C ARG A 151 8.95 7.07 -9.09
N ASN A 152 7.65 7.07 -9.39
CA ASN A 152 6.80 5.89 -9.42
C ASN A 152 6.86 5.14 -10.75
N GLY A 153 7.48 5.74 -11.78
CA GLY A 153 7.62 5.15 -13.11
C GLY A 153 8.68 5.78 -13.99
#